data_AF-A0A8H4QC85-F1
#
_entry.id   AF-A0A8H4QC85-F1
#
_cell.length_a   1.000
_cell.length_b   1.000
_cell.length_c   1.000
_cell.angle_alpha   90.00
_cell.angle_beta   90.00
_cell.angle_gamma   90.00
#
_symmetry.space_group_name_H-M   'P 1'
#
loop_
_entity.id
_entity.type
_entity.pdbx_description
1 polymer ?
#
loop_
_entity_poly.entity_id
_entity_poly.type
_entity_poly.pdbx_seq_one_letter_code
_entity_poly.pdbx_strand_id
1 'polypeptide(L)'
;MMLSTLVRLMTSLVAASTVTAQLPDRSGSNTVKLLTLNEQREICDSGPVPKELLELRDHFASGQGHRSQRSVSAAEYRSLKPIVVGVYVNVYVRRQSTQVLTKGALSNQMDILNEAFQASNTSFELLGMNTVIDNTWAQGEDMTNLHISNYRGNASTLNLHIIESINTLKNKNGHCTFPPTKNFTVDGCVISTRVIPGAPGHTDSVTFRGKALIHLLGHWFGLWHTTIGGCDATDPLVFDIPASQPTYGCYLKADTCPDKPGNDPIHNYMGFNTEACKHEFSVGQAIRMRMFWDLFRAQGRRRTPLTLPILKPAYLGAKKPFYAVSLDNMQAVSTLCAPDRNGLVRVSLEKQCGTDWYCQLELYKLSGENYPDWKACRADRMWPGSSDDIKDGLLDGVGAHGFEGR
;
A
#
# COMPACT_ATOMS: atom_id res chain seq x y z
N MET A 1 -71.61 6.09 -6.29
CA MET A 1 -72.24 7.28 -5.65
C MET A 1 -72.14 7.03 -4.14
N MET A 2 -71.45 7.80 -3.31
CA MET A 2 -71.19 9.23 -3.30
C MET A 2 -69.77 9.54 -2.75
N LEU A 3 -69.19 10.59 -3.31
CA LEU A 3 -68.10 11.41 -2.77
C LEU A 3 -68.58 12.18 -1.52
N SER A 4 -67.74 12.34 -0.50
CA SER A 4 -67.34 13.66 0.04
C SER A 4 -66.35 13.58 1.22
N THR A 5 -65.12 14.01 0.95
CA THR A 5 -64.33 15.00 1.71
C THR A 5 -64.03 14.79 3.20
N LEU A 6 -62.77 14.51 3.52
CA LEU A 6 -62.04 15.26 4.57
C LEU A 6 -60.52 15.10 4.40
N VAL A 7 -59.89 16.21 4.00
CA VAL A 7 -58.44 16.45 4.01
C VAL A 7 -57.98 16.61 5.46
N ARG A 8 -57.05 15.78 5.92
CA ARG A 8 -56.17 16.11 7.04
C ARG A 8 -54.77 15.59 6.78
N LEU A 9 -53.83 16.53 6.76
CA LEU A 9 -52.39 16.33 6.81
C LEU A 9 -52.04 15.34 7.94
N MET A 10 -51.26 14.31 7.62
CA MET A 10 -50.40 13.62 8.57
C MET A 10 -48.98 13.73 8.02
N THR A 11 -48.31 14.78 8.48
CA THR A 11 -46.87 15.00 8.39
C THR A 11 -46.11 13.83 8.99
N SER A 12 -45.05 13.45 8.28
CA SER A 12 -44.04 12.47 8.62
C SER A 12 -43.55 12.55 10.07
N LEU A 13 -43.57 11.42 10.79
CA LEU A 13 -42.60 11.14 11.85
C LEU A 13 -41.62 10.09 11.30
N VAL A 14 -40.58 10.56 10.61
CA VAL A 14 -39.31 9.84 10.60
C VAL A 14 -38.69 10.14 11.95
N ALA A 15 -38.67 9.15 12.83
CA ALA A 15 -37.88 9.23 14.04
C ALA A 15 -36.40 9.36 13.61
N ALA A 16 -35.91 10.59 13.58
CA ALA A 16 -34.49 10.86 13.52
C ALA A 16 -33.89 10.35 14.84
N SER A 17 -33.40 9.11 14.80
CA SER A 17 -32.46 8.62 15.81
C SER A 17 -31.21 9.47 15.68
N THR A 18 -31.15 10.59 16.40
CA THR A 18 -29.91 11.32 16.62
C THR A 18 -29.02 10.42 17.46
N VAL A 19 -28.24 9.58 16.79
CA VAL A 19 -27.03 9.03 17.37
C VAL A 19 -26.12 10.24 17.58
N THR A 20 -26.15 10.80 18.78
CA THR A 20 -25.12 11.72 19.23
C THR A 20 -23.81 10.96 19.14
N ALA A 21 -23.04 11.23 18.09
CA ALA A 21 -21.65 10.82 18.01
C ALA A 21 -20.95 11.49 19.21
N GLN A 22 -20.67 10.71 20.25
CA GLN A 22 -19.79 11.13 21.32
C GLN A 22 -18.42 11.36 20.67
N LEU A 23 -18.09 12.62 20.39
CA LEU A 23 -16.75 13.04 19.98
C LEU A 23 -15.79 12.67 21.11
N PRO A 24 -14.77 11.81 20.89
CA PRO A 24 -13.80 11.59 21.93
C PRO A 24 -12.88 12.82 22.02
N ASP A 25 -12.80 13.31 23.25
CA ASP A 25 -11.80 14.19 23.85
C ASP A 25 -11.88 15.70 23.56
N ARG A 26 -12.70 16.38 24.38
CA ARG A 26 -12.40 17.75 24.86
C ARG A 26 -11.32 17.68 25.96
N SER A 27 -10.14 17.13 25.68
CA SER A 27 -9.00 17.42 26.56
C SER A 27 -8.66 18.89 26.34
N GLY A 28 -8.67 19.67 27.42
CA GLY A 28 -8.36 21.11 27.44
C GLY A 28 -6.89 21.43 27.13
N SER A 29 -6.29 20.69 26.20
CA SER A 29 -4.96 20.95 25.68
C SER A 29 -5.11 21.57 24.29
N ASN A 30 -4.85 22.88 24.19
CA ASN A 30 -4.78 23.60 22.92
C ASN A 30 -3.57 23.18 22.06
N THR A 31 -2.76 22.21 22.50
CA THR A 31 -1.61 21.73 21.73
C THR A 31 -2.01 20.54 20.88
N VAL A 32 -1.90 20.73 19.55
CA VAL A 32 -2.08 19.69 18.54
C VAL A 32 -1.04 18.58 18.73
N LYS A 33 -1.47 17.32 18.82
CA LYS A 33 -0.53 16.18 18.88
C LYS A 33 0.13 15.95 17.52
N LEU A 34 1.43 16.22 17.42
CA LEU A 34 2.26 15.84 16.27
C LEU A 34 2.63 14.35 16.36
N LEU A 35 2.71 13.69 15.20
CA LEU A 35 3.12 12.29 15.10
C LEU A 35 4.59 12.16 14.73
N THR A 36 5.29 11.26 15.43
CA THR A 36 6.60 10.77 15.01
C THR A 36 6.49 9.94 13.73
N LEU A 37 7.63 9.73 13.04
CA LEU A 37 7.67 8.87 11.85
C LEU A 37 7.25 7.42 12.14
N ASN A 38 7.53 6.92 13.34
CA ASN A 38 7.14 5.57 13.74
C ASN A 38 5.62 5.46 13.92
N GLU A 39 4.98 6.42 14.60
CA GLU A 39 3.51 6.45 14.73
C GLU A 39 2.82 6.59 13.36
N GLN A 40 3.39 7.39 12.44
CA GLN A 40 2.89 7.47 11.07
C GLN A 40 2.95 6.11 10.35
N ARG A 41 4.06 5.37 10.50
CA ARG A 41 4.24 4.03 9.93
C ARG A 41 3.30 2.99 10.52
N GLU A 42 2.88 3.14 11.76
CA GLU A 42 1.83 2.32 12.38
C GLU A 42 0.46 2.60 11.76
N ILE A 43 0.19 3.82 11.30
CA ILE A 43 -1.09 4.13 10.65
C ILE A 43 -1.09 3.72 9.17
N CYS A 44 0.00 3.98 8.44
CA CYS A 44 0.14 3.67 7.02
C CYS A 44 1.59 3.30 6.69
N ASP A 45 1.78 2.12 6.07
CA ASP A 45 3.09 1.59 5.72
C ASP A 45 3.32 1.55 4.20
N SER A 46 2.65 2.41 3.43
CA SER A 46 2.84 2.51 1.98
C SER A 46 4.21 3.10 1.57
N GLY A 47 5.06 3.39 2.56
CA GLY A 47 6.42 3.87 2.36
C GLY A 47 6.49 5.33 1.91
N PRO A 48 7.70 5.85 1.63
CA PRO A 48 7.86 7.15 1.02
C PRO A 48 7.35 7.13 -0.43
N VAL A 49 7.07 8.32 -0.96
CA VAL A 49 6.75 8.48 -2.38
C VAL A 49 7.91 7.94 -3.23
N PRO A 50 7.64 7.06 -4.22
CA PRO A 50 8.67 6.58 -5.15
C PRO A 50 9.40 7.72 -5.85
N LYS A 51 10.72 7.58 -6.03
CA LYS A 51 11.58 8.59 -6.64
C LYS A 51 11.06 8.99 -8.03
N GLU A 52 10.61 8.03 -8.82
CA GLU A 52 10.06 8.27 -10.16
C GLU A 52 8.83 9.17 -10.14
N LEU A 53 8.01 9.11 -9.08
CA LEU A 53 6.86 10.00 -8.92
C LEU A 53 7.26 11.39 -8.44
N LEU A 54 8.35 11.51 -7.67
CA LEU A 54 8.93 12.81 -7.30
C LEU A 54 9.56 13.49 -8.53
N GLU A 55 10.31 12.74 -9.35
CA GLU A 55 10.87 13.24 -10.61
C GLU A 55 9.77 13.71 -11.56
N LEU A 56 8.65 12.97 -11.62
CA LEU A 56 7.48 13.39 -12.40
C LEU A 56 6.87 14.69 -11.86
N ARG A 57 6.73 14.85 -10.53
CA ARG A 57 6.30 16.12 -9.92
C ARG A 57 7.21 17.26 -10.34
N ASP A 58 8.52 17.07 -10.26
CA ASP A 58 9.50 18.12 -10.58
C ASP A 58 9.46 18.49 -12.06
N HIS A 59 9.22 17.51 -12.93
CA HIS A 59 8.99 17.74 -14.36
C HIS A 59 7.72 18.58 -14.62
N PHE A 60 6.63 18.33 -13.88
CA PHE A 60 5.43 19.17 -13.96
C PHE A 60 5.66 20.56 -13.35
N ALA A 61 6.41 20.66 -12.25
CA ALA A 61 6.73 21.92 -11.58
C ALA A 61 7.56 22.88 -12.46
N SER A 62 8.48 22.33 -13.26
CA SER A 62 9.36 23.09 -14.14
C SER A 62 8.71 23.57 -15.45
N GLY A 63 7.41 23.28 -15.67
CA GLY A 63 6.70 23.62 -16.91
C GLY A 63 7.15 22.81 -18.14
N GLN A 64 8.10 21.89 -17.99
CA GLN A 64 8.62 21.05 -19.07
C GLN A 64 7.65 19.91 -19.45
N GLY A 65 6.61 19.68 -18.65
CA GLY A 65 5.49 18.79 -18.94
C GLY A 65 4.57 19.32 -20.05
N HIS A 66 5.07 19.49 -21.27
CA HIS A 66 4.30 19.89 -22.46
C HIS A 66 3.49 18.74 -23.08
N ARG A 67 2.82 17.93 -22.26
CA ARG A 67 1.63 17.16 -22.67
C ARG A 67 0.43 17.69 -21.91
N SER A 68 -0.15 18.74 -22.49
CA SER A 68 -1.39 19.42 -22.09
C SER A 68 -1.55 19.66 -20.59
N GLN A 69 -0.87 20.68 -20.07
CA GLN A 69 -1.46 21.49 -19.01
C GLN A 69 -2.69 22.19 -19.60
N ARG A 70 -3.80 21.45 -19.69
CA ARG A 70 -5.10 22.08 -19.63
C ARG A 70 -5.49 21.96 -18.16
N SER A 71 -5.52 23.10 -17.47
CA SER A 71 -6.18 23.18 -16.16
C SER A 71 -7.56 22.57 -16.35
N VAL A 72 -7.78 21.39 -15.77
CA VAL A 72 -9.08 20.73 -15.86
C VAL A 72 -10.04 21.62 -15.10
N SER A 73 -10.84 22.38 -15.83
CA SER A 73 -11.85 23.26 -15.24
C SER A 73 -12.84 22.41 -14.43
N ALA A 74 -13.52 23.02 -13.44
CA ALA A 74 -14.59 22.34 -12.71
C ALA A 74 -15.71 21.81 -13.63
N ALA A 75 -15.84 22.34 -14.84
CA ALA A 75 -16.75 21.85 -15.88
C ALA A 75 -16.20 20.60 -16.59
N GLU A 76 -14.90 20.55 -16.90
CA GLU A 76 -14.26 19.35 -17.45
C GLU A 76 -14.21 18.21 -16.45
N TYR A 77 -13.99 18.52 -15.16
CA TYR A 77 -14.08 17.56 -14.06
C TYR A 77 -15.45 16.87 -14.01
N ARG A 78 -16.54 17.64 -14.16
CA ARG A 78 -17.92 17.10 -14.20
C ARG A 78 -18.22 16.27 -15.45
N SER A 79 -17.44 16.42 -16.52
CA SER A 79 -17.57 15.67 -17.78
C SER A 79 -16.69 14.42 -17.86
N LEU A 80 -15.90 14.14 -16.81
CA LEU A 80 -14.98 13.01 -16.79
C LEU A 80 -15.73 11.68 -16.87
N LYS A 81 -15.32 10.81 -17.80
CA LYS A 81 -15.81 9.43 -17.88
C LYS A 81 -15.66 8.73 -16.51
N PRO A 82 -16.65 7.95 -16.04
CA PRO A 82 -16.50 7.19 -14.81
C PRO A 82 -15.28 6.26 -14.85
N ILE A 83 -14.53 6.18 -13.75
CA ILE A 83 -13.56 5.11 -13.53
C ILE A 83 -14.27 3.98 -12.80
N VAL A 84 -14.24 2.78 -13.37
CA VAL A 84 -14.74 1.56 -12.71
C VAL A 84 -13.55 0.63 -12.50
N VAL A 85 -13.15 0.45 -11.24
CA VAL A 85 -12.04 -0.41 -10.86
C VAL A 85 -12.59 -1.79 -10.50
N GLY A 86 -12.24 -2.80 -11.29
CA GLY A 86 -12.49 -4.18 -10.93
C GLY A 86 -11.61 -4.62 -9.76
N VAL A 87 -12.19 -5.27 -8.76
CA VAL A 87 -11.52 -5.67 -7.52
C VAL A 87 -11.55 -7.19 -7.35
N TYR A 88 -10.38 -7.81 -7.23
CA TYR A 88 -10.25 -9.17 -6.70
C TYR A 88 -9.84 -9.11 -5.24
N VAL A 89 -10.58 -9.84 -4.40
CA VAL A 89 -10.32 -9.91 -2.96
C VAL A 89 -9.82 -11.31 -2.61
N ASN A 90 -8.71 -11.38 -1.87
CA ASN A 90 -8.31 -12.59 -1.17
C ASN A 90 -8.29 -12.33 0.33
N VAL A 91 -9.03 -13.15 1.07
CA VAL A 91 -9.03 -13.15 2.54
C VAL A 91 -8.16 -14.30 3.01
N TYR A 92 -7.09 -13.99 3.74
CA TYR A 92 -6.16 -14.97 4.28
C TYR A 92 -6.53 -15.27 5.72
N VAL A 93 -6.70 -16.56 6.02
CA VAL A 93 -7.07 -17.03 7.37
C VAL A 93 -6.11 -18.10 7.85
N ARG A 94 -5.79 -18.09 9.15
CA ARG A 94 -5.02 -19.18 9.76
C ARG A 94 -5.91 -20.42 9.87
N ARG A 95 -5.31 -21.61 9.82
CA ARG A 95 -6.03 -22.90 9.83
C ARG A 95 -6.96 -23.09 11.03
N GLN A 96 -6.61 -22.52 12.19
CA GLN A 96 -7.37 -22.63 13.44
C GLN A 96 -8.14 -21.35 13.78
N SER A 97 -8.20 -20.38 12.86
CA SER A 97 -8.84 -19.11 13.14
C SER A 97 -10.36 -19.23 13.16
N THR A 98 -10.97 -18.52 14.10
CA THR A 98 -12.41 -18.28 14.16
C THR A 98 -12.79 -16.91 13.59
N GLN A 99 -11.80 -16.12 13.12
CA GLN A 99 -11.96 -14.74 12.70
C GLN A 99 -12.17 -14.60 11.18
N VAL A 100 -13.22 -15.24 10.65
CA VAL A 100 -13.50 -15.25 9.21
C VAL A 100 -14.30 -14.02 8.77
N LEU A 101 -13.75 -13.19 7.88
CA LEU A 101 -14.45 -12.03 7.32
C LEU A 101 -15.76 -12.46 6.62
N THR A 102 -16.87 -11.84 7.02
CA THR A 102 -18.18 -12.12 6.40
C THR A 102 -18.32 -11.37 5.07
N LYS A 103 -19.11 -11.92 4.14
CA LYS A 103 -19.48 -11.22 2.90
C LYS A 103 -20.18 -9.88 3.17
N GLY A 104 -20.98 -9.81 4.25
CA GLY A 104 -21.66 -8.58 4.65
C GLY A 104 -20.69 -7.48 5.07
N ALA A 105 -19.67 -7.80 5.89
CA ALA A 105 -18.63 -6.85 6.27
C ALA A 105 -17.83 -6.36 5.05
N LEU A 106 -17.50 -7.27 4.13
CA LEU A 106 -16.83 -6.88 2.88
C LEU A 106 -17.72 -5.98 2.01
N SER A 107 -19.00 -6.33 1.83
CA SER A 107 -19.95 -5.51 1.06
C SER A 107 -20.07 -4.10 1.64
N ASN A 108 -20.24 -3.99 2.96
CA ASN A 108 -20.29 -2.70 3.64
C ASN A 108 -19.00 -1.89 3.44
N GLN A 109 -17.84 -2.54 3.46
CA GLN A 109 -16.57 -1.86 3.14
C GLN A 109 -16.53 -1.36 1.70
N MET A 110 -17.04 -2.14 0.73
CA MET A 110 -17.12 -1.70 -0.67
C MET A 110 -18.08 -0.52 -0.85
N ASP A 111 -19.19 -0.48 -0.09
CA ASP A 111 -20.13 0.64 -0.09
C ASP A 111 -19.46 1.92 0.45
N ILE A 112 -18.75 1.82 1.57
CA ILE A 112 -17.95 2.92 2.15
C ILE A 112 -16.92 3.46 1.15
N LEU A 113 -16.25 2.57 0.41
CA LEU A 113 -15.31 2.98 -0.64
C LEU A 113 -16.02 3.72 -1.77
N ASN A 114 -17.11 3.15 -2.27
CA ASN A 114 -17.85 3.75 -3.37
C ASN A 114 -18.41 5.12 -3.01
N GLU A 115 -18.88 5.33 -1.78
CA GLU A 115 -19.32 6.63 -1.27
C GLU A 115 -18.17 7.66 -1.26
N ALA A 116 -17.01 7.29 -0.71
CA ALA A 116 -15.88 8.20 -0.58
C ALA A 116 -15.25 8.63 -1.92
N PHE A 117 -15.30 7.75 -2.92
CA PHE A 117 -14.74 7.99 -4.26
C PHE A 117 -15.76 8.56 -5.26
N GLN A 118 -17.01 8.81 -4.86
CA GLN A 118 -18.01 9.46 -5.74
C GLN A 118 -17.54 10.83 -6.23
N ALA A 119 -16.86 11.59 -5.36
CA ALA A 119 -16.35 12.91 -5.72
C ALA A 119 -15.48 12.85 -6.98
N SER A 120 -14.59 11.85 -7.09
CA SER A 120 -13.72 11.64 -8.26
C SER A 120 -14.35 10.83 -9.40
N ASN A 121 -15.68 10.65 -9.39
CA ASN A 121 -16.43 9.82 -10.34
C ASN A 121 -15.80 8.43 -10.53
N THR A 122 -15.36 7.83 -9.41
CA THR A 122 -14.66 6.55 -9.35
C THR A 122 -15.48 5.57 -8.52
N SER A 123 -15.56 4.34 -8.99
CA SER A 123 -16.27 3.25 -8.33
C SER A 123 -15.48 1.95 -8.38
N PHE A 124 -15.80 1.03 -7.49
CA PHE A 124 -15.16 -0.26 -7.32
C PHE A 124 -16.20 -1.38 -7.44
N GLU A 125 -15.92 -2.33 -8.33
CA GLU A 125 -16.76 -3.48 -8.60
C GLU A 125 -16.06 -4.76 -8.15
N LEU A 126 -16.70 -5.54 -7.28
CA LEU A 126 -16.14 -6.81 -6.82
C LEU A 126 -16.23 -7.87 -7.92
N LEU A 127 -15.09 -8.22 -8.53
CA LEU A 127 -14.99 -9.25 -9.56
C LEU A 127 -14.91 -10.67 -8.97
N GLY A 128 -14.42 -10.79 -7.74
CA GLY A 128 -14.35 -12.08 -7.06
C GLY A 128 -13.72 -11.99 -5.69
N MET A 129 -14.07 -12.96 -4.84
CA MET A 129 -13.56 -13.11 -3.49
C MET A 129 -13.15 -14.55 -3.26
N ASN A 130 -11.93 -14.78 -2.77
CA ASN A 130 -11.49 -16.10 -2.32
C ASN A 130 -11.05 -16.07 -0.86
N THR A 131 -11.22 -17.19 -0.17
CA THR A 131 -10.61 -17.43 1.15
C THR A 131 -9.42 -18.35 0.97
N VAL A 132 -8.27 -17.96 1.49
CA VAL A 132 -7.00 -18.70 1.42
C VAL A 132 -6.61 -19.10 2.84
N ILE A 133 -6.50 -20.40 3.09
CA ILE A 133 -6.05 -20.92 4.38
C ILE A 133 -4.53 -21.00 4.36
N ASP A 134 -3.86 -20.06 5.03
CA ASP A 134 -2.41 -19.94 5.01
C ASP A 134 -1.91 -19.23 6.26
N ASN A 135 -1.18 -19.94 7.12
CA ASN A 135 -0.77 -19.39 8.40
C ASN A 135 0.23 -18.25 8.27
N THR A 136 1.11 -18.27 7.26
CA THR A 136 2.14 -17.24 7.05
C THR A 136 1.51 -15.97 6.48
N TRP A 137 0.74 -16.11 5.40
CA TRP A 137 0.11 -14.95 4.76
C TRP A 137 -0.99 -14.31 5.61
N ALA A 138 -1.77 -15.10 6.37
CA ALA A 138 -2.72 -14.55 7.32
C ALA A 138 -2.06 -13.71 8.42
N GLN A 139 -0.75 -13.90 8.64
CA GLN A 139 0.08 -13.15 9.57
C GLN A 139 0.88 -12.01 8.90
N GLY A 140 0.58 -11.64 7.66
CA GLY A 140 1.28 -10.54 7.01
C GLY A 140 2.77 -10.80 6.76
N GLU A 141 3.18 -12.07 6.77
CA GLU A 141 4.52 -12.50 6.39
C GLU A 141 4.55 -12.87 4.89
N ASP A 142 5.74 -12.91 4.29
CA ASP A 142 5.92 -13.31 2.88
C ASP A 142 5.08 -12.50 1.87
N MET A 143 4.93 -11.19 2.14
CA MET A 143 4.03 -10.29 1.41
C MET A 143 4.37 -10.13 -0.08
N THR A 144 5.65 -10.18 -0.43
CA THR A 144 6.10 -10.14 -1.82
C THR A 144 5.53 -11.33 -2.61
N ASN A 145 5.69 -12.56 -2.10
CA ASN A 145 5.09 -13.74 -2.73
C ASN A 145 3.58 -13.74 -2.65
N LEU A 146 2.99 -13.15 -1.60
CA LEU A 146 1.54 -12.97 -1.49
C LEU A 146 1.01 -12.20 -2.69
N HIS A 147 1.56 -11.02 -2.98
CA HIS A 147 1.19 -10.25 -4.16
C HIS A 147 1.46 -11.01 -5.46
N ILE A 148 2.63 -11.64 -5.57
CA ILE A 148 3.03 -12.28 -6.83
C ILE A 148 2.19 -13.50 -7.16
N SER A 149 1.92 -14.36 -6.18
CA SER A 149 1.21 -15.63 -6.38
C SER A 149 -0.28 -15.43 -6.61
N ASN A 150 -0.83 -14.31 -6.14
CA ASN A 150 -2.27 -14.09 -6.10
C ASN A 150 -2.76 -12.95 -7.00
N TYR A 151 -1.87 -12.31 -7.76
CA TYR A 151 -2.23 -11.25 -8.67
C TYR A 151 -3.16 -11.74 -9.78
N ARG A 152 -4.21 -10.96 -10.05
CA ARG A 152 -5.16 -11.16 -11.13
C ARG A 152 -5.35 -9.89 -11.94
N GLY A 153 -5.63 -10.06 -13.22
CA GLY A 153 -5.89 -8.96 -14.14
C GLY A 153 -4.62 -8.24 -14.60
N ASN A 154 -4.64 -6.91 -14.53
CA ASN A 154 -3.61 -6.02 -15.04
C ASN A 154 -3.56 -4.72 -14.23
N ALA A 155 -2.77 -3.72 -14.66
CA ALA A 155 -2.59 -2.46 -13.93
C ALA A 155 -3.89 -1.68 -13.62
N SER A 156 -5.01 -1.96 -14.31
CA SER A 156 -6.33 -1.37 -14.05
C SER A 156 -7.16 -2.15 -13.02
N THR A 157 -6.70 -3.33 -12.58
CA THR A 157 -7.42 -4.20 -11.64
C THR A 157 -6.81 -4.09 -10.26
N LEU A 158 -7.64 -3.84 -9.25
CA LEU A 158 -7.21 -3.83 -7.86
C LEU A 158 -7.16 -5.27 -7.32
N ASN A 159 -6.02 -5.65 -6.77
CA ASN A 159 -5.88 -6.87 -5.96
C ASN A 159 -5.83 -6.44 -4.49
N LEU A 160 -6.89 -6.78 -3.75
CA LEU A 160 -7.02 -6.47 -2.33
C LEU A 160 -6.81 -7.74 -1.50
N HIS A 161 -5.80 -7.70 -0.65
CA HIS A 161 -5.41 -8.77 0.24
C HIS A 161 -5.80 -8.41 1.67
N ILE A 162 -6.64 -9.23 2.29
CA ILE A 162 -7.16 -9.00 3.64
C ILE A 162 -6.60 -10.10 4.54
N ILE A 163 -5.82 -9.72 5.54
CA ILE A 163 -5.12 -10.66 6.44
C ILE A 163 -5.63 -10.53 7.88
N GLU A 164 -5.40 -11.56 8.70
CA GLU A 164 -5.88 -11.56 10.08
C GLU A 164 -5.14 -10.55 10.95
N SER A 165 -5.88 -9.93 11.86
CA SER A 165 -5.41 -8.78 12.64
C SER A 165 -4.67 -9.10 13.96
N ILE A 166 -4.49 -10.35 14.37
CA ILE A 166 -3.95 -10.58 15.73
C ILE A 166 -2.43 -10.33 15.72
N ASN A 167 -2.01 -9.05 15.83
CA ASN A 167 -0.65 -8.54 16.08
C ASN A 167 0.39 -8.66 14.96
N THR A 168 -0.04 -8.99 13.75
CA THR A 168 0.79 -9.55 12.68
C THR A 168 1.41 -8.52 11.73
N LEU A 169 0.71 -7.41 11.47
CA LEU A 169 1.31 -6.24 10.79
C LEU A 169 2.04 -5.29 11.74
N LYS A 170 2.52 -5.73 12.92
CA LYS A 170 3.11 -4.84 13.94
C LYS A 170 2.20 -3.63 14.26
N ASN A 171 0.89 -3.89 14.46
CA ASN A 171 -0.16 -2.87 14.68
C ASN A 171 -0.49 -1.96 13.49
N LYS A 172 -0.03 -2.28 12.26
CA LYS A 172 -0.33 -1.48 11.08
C LYS A 172 -1.71 -1.75 10.50
N ASN A 173 -2.35 -0.70 9.97
CA ASN A 173 -3.63 -0.81 9.27
C ASN A 173 -3.49 -1.53 7.92
N GLY A 174 -2.38 -1.31 7.22
CA GLY A 174 -2.12 -1.88 5.90
C GLY A 174 -1.16 -1.01 5.06
N HIS A 175 -1.02 -1.38 3.80
CA HIS A 175 -0.30 -0.62 2.78
C HIS A 175 -0.89 -0.87 1.39
N CYS A 176 -0.71 0.06 0.47
CA CYS A 176 -0.91 -0.16 -0.97
C CYS A 176 0.34 0.27 -1.74
N THR A 177 0.55 -0.37 -2.89
CA THR A 177 1.53 0.13 -3.87
C THR A 177 1.05 1.45 -4.47
N PHE A 178 2.00 2.34 -4.80
CA PHE A 178 1.74 3.47 -5.70
C PHE A 178 1.52 3.00 -7.15
N PRO A 179 0.95 3.84 -8.04
CA PRO A 179 0.82 3.52 -9.46
C PRO A 179 2.17 3.09 -10.06
N PRO A 180 2.22 1.95 -10.76
CA PRO A 180 3.45 1.51 -11.40
C PRO A 180 3.76 2.43 -12.60
N THR A 181 4.82 3.22 -12.49
CA THR A 181 5.26 4.14 -13.57
C THR A 181 5.88 3.41 -14.76
N LYS A 182 6.35 2.18 -14.52
CA LYS A 182 7.03 1.31 -15.49
C LYS A 182 6.55 -0.13 -15.36
N ASN A 183 7.33 -1.08 -15.90
CA ASN A 183 7.14 -2.50 -15.67
C ASN A 183 7.08 -2.79 -14.15
N PHE A 184 6.15 -3.66 -13.76
CA PHE A 184 5.88 -3.93 -12.36
C PHE A 184 5.64 -5.42 -12.14
N THR A 185 6.06 -5.88 -10.98
CA THR A 185 6.04 -7.27 -10.51
C THR A 185 5.08 -7.44 -9.34
N VAL A 186 4.86 -6.36 -8.58
CA VAL A 186 3.99 -6.27 -7.42
C VAL A 186 3.11 -5.03 -7.58
N ASP A 187 1.80 -5.20 -7.41
CA ASP A 187 0.82 -4.11 -7.33
C ASP A 187 -0.40 -4.63 -6.54
N GLY A 188 -1.02 -3.75 -5.76
CA GLY A 188 -2.20 -4.05 -4.96
C GLY A 188 -2.11 -3.51 -3.55
N CYS A 189 -3.02 -3.99 -2.71
CA CYS A 189 -3.19 -3.51 -1.34
C CYS A 189 -3.26 -4.67 -0.37
N VAL A 190 -2.72 -4.47 0.82
CA VAL A 190 -2.81 -5.40 1.95
C VAL A 190 -3.38 -4.62 3.11
N ILE A 191 -4.47 -5.14 3.70
CA ILE A 191 -5.09 -4.54 4.88
C ILE A 191 -5.35 -5.58 5.97
N SER A 192 -5.31 -5.11 7.20
CA SER A 192 -5.75 -5.90 8.36
C SER A 192 -7.27 -6.01 8.38
N THR A 193 -7.82 -7.17 8.76
CA THR A 193 -9.27 -7.32 8.99
C THR A 193 -9.81 -6.34 10.03
N ARG A 194 -9.02 -5.88 11.01
CA ARG A 194 -9.48 -4.99 12.09
C ARG A 194 -9.93 -3.61 11.61
N VAL A 195 -9.42 -3.15 10.47
CA VAL A 195 -9.80 -1.84 9.93
C VAL A 195 -11.10 -1.88 9.13
N ILE A 196 -11.67 -3.07 8.94
CA ILE A 196 -12.93 -3.28 8.22
C ILE A 196 -14.08 -3.27 9.23
N PRO A 197 -15.06 -2.35 9.11
CA PRO A 197 -16.21 -2.33 10.00
C PRO A 197 -17.01 -3.64 9.94
N GLY A 198 -17.31 -4.19 11.12
CA GLY A 198 -18.06 -5.44 11.25
C GLY A 198 -17.27 -6.73 10.95
N ALA A 199 -15.95 -6.64 10.72
CA ALA A 199 -15.10 -7.82 10.60
C ALA A 199 -14.84 -8.49 11.97
N PRO A 200 -14.54 -9.79 12.03
CA PRO A 200 -14.17 -10.43 13.29
C PRO A 200 -12.88 -9.85 13.88
N GLY A 201 -12.85 -9.70 15.21
CA GLY A 201 -11.72 -9.04 15.90
C GLY A 201 -11.73 -7.51 15.81
N HIS A 202 -12.68 -6.92 15.08
CA HIS A 202 -12.96 -5.49 15.12
C HIS A 202 -13.72 -5.15 16.41
N THR A 203 -12.98 -4.75 17.44
CA THR A 203 -13.54 -4.39 18.76
C THR A 203 -13.68 -2.89 18.98
N ASP A 204 -13.31 -2.07 18.00
CA ASP A 204 -13.27 -0.61 18.11
C ASP A 204 -13.91 0.06 16.89
N SER A 205 -15.24 0.07 16.89
CA SER A 205 -16.06 0.72 15.85
C SER A 205 -16.03 2.24 15.91
N VAL A 206 -15.45 2.82 16.98
CA VAL A 206 -15.26 4.27 17.09
C VAL A 206 -14.04 4.69 16.28
N THR A 207 -12.95 3.93 16.41
CA THR A 207 -11.66 4.20 15.77
C THR A 207 -11.59 3.71 14.32
N PHE A 208 -12.16 2.55 13.97
CA PHE A 208 -12.15 2.04 12.60
C PHE A 208 -13.54 2.08 11.97
N ARG A 209 -13.69 2.98 10.99
CA ARG A 209 -14.90 3.26 10.20
C ARG A 209 -14.70 2.93 8.72
N GLY A 210 -13.70 2.11 8.40
CA GLY A 210 -13.39 1.67 7.03
C GLY A 210 -12.61 2.69 6.21
N LYS A 211 -12.08 3.75 6.83
CA LYS A 211 -11.40 4.85 6.11
C LYS A 211 -9.92 4.61 5.89
N ALA A 212 -9.32 3.65 6.58
CA ALA A 212 -7.97 3.18 6.31
C ALA A 212 -7.84 2.69 4.87
N LEU A 213 -8.79 1.89 4.37
CA LEU A 213 -8.73 1.42 2.99
C LEU A 213 -8.92 2.57 1.98
N ILE A 214 -9.74 3.59 2.30
CA ILE A 214 -9.86 4.81 1.47
C ILE A 214 -8.50 5.50 1.35
N HIS A 215 -7.82 5.72 2.48
CA HIS A 215 -6.50 6.33 2.54
C HIS A 215 -5.47 5.52 1.72
N LEU A 216 -5.42 4.22 1.92
CA LEU A 216 -4.51 3.33 1.22
C LEU A 216 -4.77 3.31 -0.30
N LEU A 217 -6.05 3.31 -0.71
CA LEU A 217 -6.40 3.42 -2.12
C LEU A 217 -6.06 4.79 -2.71
N GLY A 218 -6.07 5.86 -1.92
CA GLY A 218 -5.50 7.14 -2.32
C GLY A 218 -4.05 7.01 -2.80
N HIS A 219 -3.21 6.26 -2.08
CA HIS A 219 -1.85 5.92 -2.55
C HIS A 219 -1.86 5.08 -3.82
N TRP A 220 -2.76 4.09 -3.92
CA TRP A 220 -2.91 3.28 -5.14
C TRP A 220 -3.29 4.08 -6.38
N PHE A 221 -3.98 5.22 -6.20
CA PHE A 221 -4.25 6.22 -7.24
C PHE A 221 -3.18 7.32 -7.36
N GLY A 222 -2.12 7.29 -6.55
CA GLY A 222 -0.99 8.21 -6.66
C GLY A 222 -1.05 9.45 -5.78
N LEU A 223 -1.93 9.49 -4.78
CA LEU A 223 -1.97 10.54 -3.77
C LEU A 223 -0.90 10.33 -2.70
N TRP A 224 -0.36 11.45 -2.22
CA TRP A 224 0.60 11.46 -1.12
C TRP A 224 -0.10 11.84 0.18
N HIS A 225 0.57 11.60 1.30
CA HIS A 225 0.14 12.20 2.57
C HIS A 225 0.04 13.71 2.42
N THR A 226 -0.99 14.34 2.98
CA THR A 226 -1.16 15.82 2.92
C THR A 226 -0.02 16.59 3.59
N THR A 227 0.77 15.90 4.42
CA THR A 227 1.83 16.47 5.24
C THR A 227 3.23 16.24 4.65
N ILE A 228 3.30 15.74 3.42
CA ILE A 228 4.57 15.48 2.72
C ILE A 228 5.35 16.78 2.54
N GLY A 229 6.58 16.85 3.04
CA GLY A 229 7.40 18.07 3.00
C GLY A 229 7.10 19.10 4.12
N GLY A 230 6.11 18.84 4.98
CA GLY A 230 5.80 19.71 6.13
C GLY A 230 5.45 21.14 5.73
N CYS A 231 5.91 22.11 6.51
CA CYS A 231 5.65 23.53 6.23
C CYS A 231 6.40 24.07 5.01
N ASP A 232 7.36 23.32 4.45
CA ASP A 232 8.08 23.68 3.22
C ASP A 232 7.50 22.96 1.98
N ALA A 233 6.41 22.22 2.17
CA ALA A 233 5.79 21.44 1.13
C ALA A 233 5.37 22.30 -0.07
N THR A 234 5.70 21.81 -1.26
CA THR A 234 5.12 22.27 -2.52
C THR A 234 4.76 21.04 -3.34
N ASP A 235 3.45 20.80 -3.54
CA ASP A 235 2.97 19.81 -4.51
C ASP A 235 2.14 20.52 -5.60
N PRO A 236 2.73 20.85 -6.75
CA PRO A 236 2.02 21.54 -7.82
C PRO A 236 0.90 20.68 -8.43
N LEU A 237 0.90 19.37 -8.21
CA LEU A 237 -0.15 18.47 -8.71
C LEU A 237 -1.35 18.38 -7.77
N VAL A 238 -1.26 18.93 -6.55
CA VAL A 238 -2.35 19.04 -5.57
C VAL A 238 -2.30 20.43 -4.95
N PHE A 239 -2.77 21.42 -5.70
CA PHE A 239 -2.62 22.84 -5.37
C PHE A 239 -3.54 23.32 -4.23
N ASP A 240 -4.57 22.56 -3.86
CA ASP A 240 -5.63 22.96 -2.92
C ASP A 240 -5.50 22.31 -1.53
N ILE A 241 -4.34 21.73 -1.23
CA ILE A 241 -4.01 21.19 0.09
C ILE A 241 -3.02 22.13 0.79
N PRO A 242 -3.40 22.77 1.92
CA PRO A 242 -2.48 23.58 2.72
C PRO A 242 -1.29 22.78 3.26
N ALA A 243 -0.15 23.45 3.39
CA ALA A 243 1.03 22.89 4.04
C ALA A 243 0.72 22.59 5.52
N SER A 244 1.09 21.40 6.00
CA SER A 244 0.76 20.95 7.35
C SER A 244 1.74 19.89 7.85
N GLN A 245 1.82 19.74 9.16
CA GLN A 245 2.56 18.68 9.83
C GLN A 245 1.64 17.48 10.14
N PRO A 246 2.20 16.26 10.31
CA PRO A 246 1.42 15.07 10.64
C PRO A 246 0.85 15.17 12.05
N THR A 247 -0.48 15.27 12.12
CA THR A 247 -1.24 15.40 13.36
C THR A 247 -2.15 14.20 13.61
N TYR A 248 -2.47 13.94 14.87
CA TYR A 248 -3.42 12.89 15.26
C TYR A 248 -4.49 13.43 16.19
N GLY A 249 -5.73 13.45 15.72
CA GLY A 249 -6.88 13.88 16.48
C GLY A 249 -7.98 14.39 15.56
N CYS A 250 -8.82 15.29 16.05
CA CYS A 250 -9.77 16.05 15.23
C CYS A 250 -9.83 17.51 15.70
N TYR A 251 -8.72 18.23 15.51
CA TYR A 251 -8.53 19.61 15.96
C TYR A 251 -9.03 20.59 14.89
N LEU A 252 -10.30 21.02 14.98
CA LEU A 252 -11.01 21.79 13.94
C LEU A 252 -10.33 23.09 13.45
N LYS A 253 -9.38 23.62 14.22
CA LYS A 253 -8.64 24.85 13.90
C LYS A 253 -7.13 24.65 13.99
N ALA A 254 -6.65 23.43 13.78
CA ALA A 254 -5.21 23.18 13.72
C ALA A 254 -4.58 23.97 12.57
N ASP A 255 -3.49 24.64 12.87
CA ASP A 255 -2.63 25.34 11.93
C ASP A 255 -1.20 25.13 12.42
N THR A 256 -0.57 24.08 11.88
CA THR A 256 0.80 23.70 12.23
C THR A 256 1.85 24.43 11.40
N CYS A 257 1.42 25.24 10.43
CA CYS A 257 2.25 26.02 9.53
C CYS A 257 1.72 27.46 9.40
N PRO A 258 1.71 28.25 10.50
CA PRO A 258 1.02 29.54 10.56
C PRO A 258 1.57 30.62 9.62
N ASP A 259 2.80 30.45 9.13
CA ASP A 259 3.41 31.33 8.12
C ASP A 259 3.00 30.95 6.68
N LYS A 260 2.16 29.93 6.50
CA LYS A 260 1.62 29.47 5.21
C LYS A 260 0.10 29.70 5.15
N PRO A 261 -0.47 29.83 3.94
CA PRO A 261 -1.91 30.04 3.79
C PRO A 261 -2.71 28.77 4.10
N GLY A 262 -3.78 28.92 4.88
CA GLY A 262 -4.79 27.88 5.14
C GLY A 262 -4.54 27.11 6.43
N ASN A 263 -5.60 26.47 6.95
CA ASN A 263 -5.51 25.59 8.12
C ASN A 263 -5.09 24.17 7.70
N ASP A 264 -4.64 23.36 8.66
CA ASP A 264 -4.35 21.95 8.45
C ASP A 264 -5.57 21.22 7.82
N PRO A 265 -5.37 20.36 6.81
CA PRO A 265 -6.42 19.60 6.13
C PRO A 265 -6.89 18.40 6.98
N ILE A 266 -7.39 18.66 8.19
CA ILE A 266 -7.70 17.65 9.22
C ILE A 266 -8.75 16.60 8.80
N HIS A 267 -9.63 16.97 7.86
CA HIS A 267 -10.71 16.13 7.36
C HIS A 267 -10.30 15.31 6.13
N ASN A 268 -9.09 15.49 5.63
CA ASN A 268 -8.65 14.82 4.42
C ASN A 268 -8.32 13.34 4.67
N TYR A 269 -8.78 12.45 3.78
CA TYR A 269 -8.49 11.02 3.88
C TYR A 269 -6.98 10.72 3.90
N MET A 270 -6.15 11.51 3.22
CA MET A 270 -4.69 11.32 3.13
C MET A 270 -3.91 11.86 4.34
N GLY A 271 -4.57 12.43 5.34
CA GLY A 271 -3.95 12.81 6.60
C GLY A 271 -3.82 11.65 7.59
N PHE A 272 -3.23 11.89 8.76
CA PHE A 272 -3.09 10.91 9.85
C PHE A 272 -4.15 11.03 10.96
N ASN A 273 -5.05 12.01 10.84
CA ASN A 273 -6.14 12.23 11.78
C ASN A 273 -7.05 11.01 11.95
N THR A 274 -7.84 11.01 13.02
CA THR A 274 -8.72 9.88 13.36
C THR A 274 -9.75 9.63 12.26
N GLU A 275 -10.18 8.38 12.09
CA GLU A 275 -11.17 8.07 11.04
C GLU A 275 -12.51 8.78 11.27
N ALA A 276 -12.89 9.07 12.51
CA ALA A 276 -14.07 9.88 12.78
C ALA A 276 -13.99 11.29 12.16
N CYS A 277 -12.78 11.86 12.03
CA CYS A 277 -12.56 13.20 11.49
C CYS A 277 -12.54 13.25 9.95
N LYS A 278 -12.01 12.21 9.31
CA LYS A 278 -11.77 12.17 7.86
C LYS A 278 -13.06 12.04 7.06
N HIS A 279 -13.29 12.82 6.01
CA HIS A 279 -14.48 12.65 5.17
C HIS A 279 -14.33 13.14 3.72
N GLU A 280 -13.15 13.63 3.30
CA GLU A 280 -13.00 14.22 1.98
C GLU A 280 -11.66 13.95 1.29
N PHE A 281 -11.70 13.97 -0.04
CA PHE A 281 -10.58 14.31 -0.90
C PHE A 281 -10.78 15.73 -1.44
N SER A 282 -9.69 16.45 -1.71
CA SER A 282 -9.77 17.76 -2.37
C SER A 282 -10.02 17.61 -3.87
N VAL A 283 -10.36 18.72 -4.54
CA VAL A 283 -10.56 18.74 -5.99
C VAL A 283 -9.24 18.45 -6.71
N GLY A 284 -8.13 19.03 -6.24
CA GLY A 284 -6.79 18.78 -6.75
C GLY A 284 -6.38 17.31 -6.61
N GLN A 285 -6.68 16.67 -5.48
CA GLN A 285 -6.44 15.24 -5.29
C GLN A 285 -7.25 14.41 -6.29
N ALA A 286 -8.53 14.72 -6.50
CA ALA A 286 -9.33 13.98 -7.47
C ALA A 286 -8.82 14.13 -8.92
N ILE A 287 -8.34 15.32 -9.31
CA ILE A 287 -7.68 15.55 -10.59
C ILE A 287 -6.41 14.70 -10.69
N ARG A 288 -5.56 14.69 -9.66
CA ARG A 288 -4.33 13.90 -9.63
C ARG A 288 -4.60 12.40 -9.76
N MET A 289 -5.58 11.87 -9.00
CA MET A 289 -5.99 10.46 -9.10
C MET A 289 -6.37 10.08 -10.52
N ARG A 290 -7.13 10.95 -11.20
CA ARG A 290 -7.52 10.76 -12.60
C ARG A 290 -6.32 10.77 -13.54
N MET A 291 -5.46 11.78 -13.43
CA MET A 291 -4.27 11.88 -14.27
C MET A 291 -3.38 10.65 -14.13
N PHE A 292 -3.15 10.17 -12.90
CA PHE A 292 -2.30 9.02 -12.64
C PHE A 292 -2.97 7.71 -13.07
N TRP A 293 -4.30 7.61 -12.95
CA TRP A 293 -5.05 6.53 -13.54
C TRP A 293 -4.83 6.46 -15.06
N ASP A 294 -5.05 7.56 -15.77
CA ASP A 294 -4.93 7.60 -17.23
C ASP A 294 -3.49 7.31 -17.71
N LEU A 295 -2.49 7.81 -16.98
CA LEU A 295 -1.07 7.58 -17.31
C LEU A 295 -0.61 6.14 -17.04
N PHE A 296 -0.98 5.56 -15.90
CA PHE A 296 -0.31 4.36 -15.38
C PHE A 296 -1.18 3.12 -15.33
N ARG A 297 -2.51 3.29 -15.22
CA ARG A 297 -3.45 2.19 -14.96
C ARG A 297 -4.38 1.92 -16.13
N ALA A 298 -4.93 2.95 -16.78
CA ALA A 298 -6.00 2.82 -17.79
C ALA A 298 -5.62 1.95 -19.00
N GLN A 299 -4.33 1.86 -19.35
CA GLN A 299 -3.85 1.04 -20.47
C GLN A 299 -3.89 -0.47 -20.19
N GLY A 300 -4.21 -0.90 -18.96
CA GLY A 300 -4.32 -2.32 -18.62
C GLY A 300 -3.03 -3.09 -18.84
N ARG A 301 -1.88 -2.45 -18.58
CA ARG A 301 -0.55 -3.07 -18.77
C ARG A 301 -0.47 -4.35 -17.94
N ARG A 302 -0.03 -5.43 -18.60
CA ARG A 302 0.16 -6.71 -17.92
C ARG A 302 1.33 -6.62 -16.96
N ARG A 303 1.19 -7.28 -15.82
CA ARG A 303 2.29 -7.47 -14.88
C ARG A 303 3.45 -8.19 -15.56
N THR A 304 4.66 -7.71 -15.30
CA THR A 304 5.90 -8.34 -15.76
C THR A 304 6.21 -9.54 -14.86
N PRO A 305 6.34 -10.76 -15.41
CA PRO A 305 6.81 -11.90 -14.62
C PRO A 305 8.21 -11.63 -14.05
N LEU A 306 8.48 -12.14 -12.85
CA LEU A 306 9.85 -12.14 -12.35
C LEU A 306 10.70 -13.10 -13.19
N THR A 307 11.85 -12.62 -13.64
CA THR A 307 12.82 -13.39 -14.40
C THR A 307 14.21 -13.07 -13.90
N LEU A 308 15.09 -14.07 -13.88
CA LEU A 308 16.51 -13.88 -13.56
C LEU A 308 17.37 -14.04 -14.80
N PRO A 309 18.22 -13.05 -15.14
CA PRO A 309 19.16 -13.18 -16.24
C PRO A 309 20.24 -14.22 -15.92
N ILE A 310 20.90 -14.73 -16.94
CA ILE A 310 22.15 -15.45 -16.77
C ILE A 310 23.26 -14.42 -16.54
N LEU A 311 23.82 -14.43 -15.33
CA LEU A 311 24.90 -13.56 -14.91
C LEU A 311 26.21 -13.98 -15.59
N LYS A 312 27.03 -12.98 -15.94
CA LYS A 312 28.43 -13.21 -16.32
C LYS A 312 29.28 -13.28 -15.05
N PRO A 313 30.34 -14.10 -15.03
CA PRO A 313 31.28 -14.10 -13.92
C PRO A 313 31.88 -12.71 -13.73
N ALA A 314 31.80 -12.16 -12.51
CA ALA A 314 32.48 -10.94 -12.13
C ALA A 314 33.98 -11.20 -11.91
N TYR A 315 34.33 -12.39 -11.43
CA TYR A 315 35.71 -12.83 -11.18
C TYR A 315 35.93 -14.25 -11.70
N LEU A 316 37.09 -14.49 -12.34
CA LEU A 316 37.46 -15.75 -13.00
C LEU A 316 38.77 -16.37 -12.47
N GLY A 317 39.26 -15.95 -11.30
CA GLY A 317 40.59 -16.37 -10.79
C GLY A 317 40.61 -17.23 -9.53
N ALA A 318 39.45 -17.58 -8.97
CA ALA A 318 39.34 -18.50 -7.84
C ALA A 318 39.11 -19.94 -8.33
N LYS A 319 38.86 -20.89 -7.42
CA LYS A 319 38.57 -22.29 -7.81
C LYS A 319 37.29 -22.40 -8.64
N LYS A 320 36.33 -21.49 -8.41
CA LYS A 320 35.07 -21.36 -9.14
C LYS A 320 34.78 -19.89 -9.49
N PRO A 321 33.98 -19.63 -10.54
CA PRO A 321 33.57 -18.27 -10.89
C PRO A 321 32.67 -17.64 -9.82
N PHE A 322 32.79 -16.33 -9.62
CA PHE A 322 31.90 -15.55 -8.76
C PHE A 322 30.89 -14.76 -9.59
N TYR A 323 29.62 -14.79 -9.21
CA TYR A 323 28.52 -14.09 -9.88
C TYR A 323 27.89 -13.05 -8.96
N ALA A 324 28.05 -11.76 -9.31
CA ALA A 324 27.48 -10.65 -8.55
C ALA A 324 26.03 -10.34 -8.98
N VAL A 325 25.16 -10.06 -8.00
CA VAL A 325 23.77 -9.65 -8.23
C VAL A 325 23.68 -8.13 -8.29
N SER A 326 23.06 -7.58 -9.34
CA SER A 326 22.67 -6.17 -9.38
C SER A 326 21.51 -5.90 -8.43
N LEU A 327 21.49 -4.71 -7.80
CA LEU A 327 20.38 -4.25 -6.96
C LEU A 327 19.02 -4.33 -7.70
N ASP A 328 19.01 -4.10 -9.02
CA ASP A 328 17.80 -4.19 -9.85
C ASP A 328 17.18 -5.59 -9.89
N ASN A 329 17.97 -6.64 -9.64
CA ASN A 329 17.53 -8.03 -9.64
C ASN A 329 17.21 -8.56 -8.24
N MET A 330 17.42 -7.78 -7.17
CA MET A 330 17.28 -8.28 -5.79
C MET A 330 15.91 -8.86 -5.50
N GLN A 331 14.83 -8.22 -5.97
CA GLN A 331 13.48 -8.75 -5.78
C GLN A 331 13.29 -10.10 -6.49
N ALA A 332 13.83 -10.25 -7.70
CA ALA A 332 13.75 -11.51 -8.44
C ALA A 332 14.55 -12.61 -7.73
N VAL A 333 15.75 -12.29 -7.22
CA VAL A 333 16.60 -13.23 -6.49
C VAL A 333 15.93 -13.64 -5.18
N SER A 334 15.48 -12.69 -4.37
CA SER A 334 14.84 -12.99 -3.07
C SER A 334 13.51 -13.74 -3.20
N THR A 335 12.85 -13.67 -4.36
CA THR A 335 11.57 -14.36 -4.60
C THR A 335 11.72 -15.72 -5.27
N LEU A 336 12.68 -15.86 -6.20
CA LEU A 336 12.84 -17.06 -7.01
C LEU A 336 13.91 -18.01 -6.45
N CYS A 337 14.95 -17.47 -5.81
CA CYS A 337 16.06 -18.26 -5.29
C CYS A 337 15.92 -18.62 -3.82
N ALA A 338 15.28 -17.75 -3.01
CA ALA A 338 14.95 -18.10 -1.65
C ALA A 338 13.83 -19.15 -1.61
N PRO A 339 13.87 -20.10 -0.66
CA PRO A 339 12.74 -20.98 -0.43
C PRO A 339 11.52 -20.13 -0.05
N ASP A 340 10.38 -20.39 -0.69
CA ASP A 340 9.13 -19.78 -0.25
C ASP A 340 8.63 -20.42 1.06
N ARG A 341 7.50 -19.94 1.57
CA ARG A 341 6.91 -20.46 2.82
C ARG A 341 6.58 -21.97 2.82
N ASN A 342 6.56 -22.63 1.66
CA ASN A 342 6.40 -24.08 1.54
C ASN A 342 7.75 -24.80 1.33
N GLY A 343 8.87 -24.10 1.46
CA GLY A 343 10.21 -24.61 1.21
C GLY A 343 10.55 -24.76 -0.29
N LEU A 344 9.71 -24.25 -1.19
CA LEU A 344 9.93 -24.40 -2.63
C LEU A 344 10.95 -23.37 -3.12
N VAL A 345 12.06 -23.85 -3.67
CA VAL A 345 13.04 -23.06 -4.42
C VAL A 345 12.70 -23.14 -5.90
N ARG A 346 12.45 -22.00 -6.55
CA ARG A 346 12.06 -21.95 -7.97
C ARG A 346 13.26 -21.93 -8.90
N VAL A 347 14.37 -21.34 -8.46
CA VAL A 347 15.64 -21.25 -9.19
C VAL A 347 16.77 -21.53 -8.21
N SER A 348 17.58 -22.56 -8.46
CA SER A 348 18.72 -22.92 -7.61
C SER A 348 20.08 -22.61 -8.25
N LEU A 349 20.08 -22.15 -9.49
CA LEU A 349 21.28 -22.04 -10.30
C LEU A 349 22.13 -20.83 -9.90
N GLU A 350 23.39 -21.05 -9.55
CA GLU A 350 24.31 -20.00 -9.09
C GLU A 350 24.43 -18.83 -10.07
N LYS A 351 24.58 -19.12 -11.37
CA LYS A 351 24.67 -18.08 -12.41
C LYS A 351 23.37 -17.27 -12.61
N GLN A 352 22.31 -17.55 -11.87
CA GLN A 352 21.08 -16.75 -11.85
C GLN A 352 20.85 -16.10 -10.49
N CYS A 353 21.07 -16.86 -9.41
CA CYS A 353 20.88 -16.37 -8.04
C CYS A 353 22.04 -15.50 -7.54
N GLY A 354 23.21 -15.60 -8.18
CA GLY A 354 24.45 -15.01 -7.70
C GLY A 354 25.09 -15.82 -6.59
N THR A 355 26.39 -15.64 -6.41
CA THR A 355 27.21 -16.46 -5.53
C THR A 355 26.83 -16.30 -4.06
N ASP A 356 26.65 -15.07 -3.58
CA ASP A 356 26.37 -14.83 -2.16
C ASP A 356 25.06 -15.50 -1.74
N TRP A 357 23.99 -15.31 -2.51
CA TRP A 357 22.70 -15.96 -2.28
C TRP A 357 22.77 -17.47 -2.44
N TYR A 358 23.47 -17.96 -3.46
CA TYR A 358 23.66 -19.40 -3.70
C TYR A 358 24.33 -20.09 -2.51
N CYS A 359 25.34 -19.46 -1.92
CA CYS A 359 26.03 -19.99 -0.74
C CYS A 359 25.21 -19.81 0.54
N GLN A 360 24.69 -18.60 0.81
CA GLN A 360 23.96 -18.30 2.06
C GLN A 360 22.65 -19.07 2.19
N LEU A 361 21.92 -19.26 1.08
CA LEU A 361 20.71 -20.09 1.04
C LEU A 361 21.01 -21.59 0.86
N GLU A 362 22.29 -21.96 0.86
CA GLU A 362 22.76 -23.34 0.72
C GLU A 362 22.28 -24.05 -0.54
N LEU A 363 22.02 -23.31 -1.62
CA LEU A 363 21.54 -23.85 -2.90
C LEU A 363 22.56 -24.80 -3.55
N TYR A 364 23.84 -24.70 -3.14
CA TYR A 364 24.89 -25.65 -3.52
C TYR A 364 24.56 -27.11 -3.17
N LYS A 365 23.79 -27.34 -2.09
CA LYS A 365 23.34 -28.68 -1.70
C LYS A 365 22.40 -29.27 -2.75
N LEU A 366 21.55 -28.44 -3.37
CA LEU A 366 20.64 -28.84 -4.44
C LEU A 366 21.37 -29.17 -5.75
N SER A 367 22.55 -28.57 -5.95
CA SER A 367 23.43 -28.85 -7.10
C SER A 367 24.36 -30.05 -6.90
N GLY A 368 24.30 -30.72 -5.73
CA GLY A 368 25.19 -31.83 -5.39
C GLY A 368 26.60 -31.41 -4.97
N GLU A 369 26.85 -30.14 -4.71
CA GLU A 369 28.09 -29.65 -4.13
C GLU A 369 28.08 -29.85 -2.60
N ASN A 370 29.25 -30.13 -2.01
CA ASN A 370 29.38 -30.36 -0.58
C ASN A 370 30.34 -29.34 0.04
N TYR A 371 29.81 -28.51 0.93
CA TYR A 371 30.56 -27.52 1.70
C TYR A 371 30.12 -27.62 3.17
N PRO A 372 31.03 -27.42 4.13
CA PRO A 372 30.70 -27.46 5.56
C PRO A 372 29.76 -26.31 5.97
N ASP A 373 29.91 -25.14 5.34
CA ASP A 373 29.05 -23.98 5.54
C ASP A 373 29.05 -23.07 4.30
N TRP A 374 28.21 -22.03 4.35
CA TRP A 374 28.11 -21.05 3.27
C TRP A 374 29.40 -20.24 3.06
N LYS A 375 30.22 -20.05 4.11
CA LYS A 375 31.47 -19.28 4.02
C LYS A 375 32.51 -20.05 3.21
N ALA A 376 32.61 -21.37 3.41
CA ALA A 376 33.45 -22.25 2.62
C ALA A 376 33.01 -22.30 1.15
N CYS A 377 31.69 -22.36 0.90
CA CYS A 377 31.13 -22.24 -0.45
C CYS A 377 31.56 -20.93 -1.12
N ARG A 378 31.46 -19.80 -0.39
CA ARG A 378 31.83 -18.48 -0.90
C ARG A 378 33.34 -18.34 -1.11
N ALA A 379 34.16 -18.83 -0.17
CA ALA A 379 35.61 -18.74 -0.22
C ALA A 379 36.22 -19.42 -1.45
N ASP A 380 35.63 -20.52 -1.94
CA ASP A 380 36.06 -21.19 -3.17
C ASP A 380 35.90 -20.32 -4.44
N ARG A 381 35.15 -19.22 -4.36
CA ARG A 381 34.87 -18.27 -5.45
C ARG A 381 35.54 -16.91 -5.24
N MET A 382 36.20 -16.72 -4.10
CA MET A 382 36.95 -15.50 -3.75
C MET A 382 38.46 -15.76 -3.82
N TRP A 383 39.25 -14.70 -4.00
CA TRP A 383 40.72 -14.84 -4.02
C TRP A 383 41.27 -14.95 -2.60
N PRO A 384 42.34 -15.73 -2.37
CA PRO A 384 43.02 -15.72 -1.08
C PRO A 384 43.46 -14.29 -0.72
N GLY A 385 42.93 -13.74 0.37
CA GLY A 385 43.26 -12.38 0.85
C GLY A 385 42.33 -11.26 0.38
N SER A 386 41.26 -11.52 -0.39
CA SER A 386 40.17 -10.54 -0.52
C SER A 386 39.43 -10.46 0.82
N SER A 387 39.66 -9.39 1.58
CA SER A 387 38.95 -9.09 2.82
C SER A 387 37.45 -8.92 2.58
N ASP A 388 36.66 -9.08 3.65
CA ASP A 388 35.20 -8.91 3.76
C ASP A 388 34.67 -7.50 3.38
N ASP A 389 35.42 -6.69 2.62
CA ASP A 389 35.09 -5.30 2.28
C ASP A 389 33.98 -5.15 1.24
N ILE A 390 33.44 -6.25 0.70
CA ILE A 390 32.09 -6.24 0.12
C ILE A 390 31.12 -6.33 1.29
N LYS A 391 30.93 -5.19 1.96
CA LYS A 391 30.10 -4.97 3.15
C LYS A 391 28.85 -5.86 3.13
N ASP A 392 28.56 -6.44 4.30
CA ASP A 392 27.35 -7.19 4.73
C ASP A 392 25.97 -6.56 4.41
N GLY A 393 25.89 -5.56 3.52
CA GLY A 393 24.68 -4.78 3.27
C GLY A 393 23.67 -5.36 2.28
N LEU A 394 23.82 -6.58 1.75
CA LEU A 394 22.86 -7.11 0.77
C LEU A 394 21.67 -7.89 1.37
N LEU A 395 21.74 -8.30 2.65
CA LEU A 395 20.62 -8.96 3.34
C LEU A 395 19.98 -8.13 4.45
N ASP A 396 20.68 -7.15 5.04
CA ASP A 396 20.12 -6.31 6.12
C ASP A 396 19.03 -5.35 5.65
N GLY A 397 18.95 -5.07 4.34
CA GLY A 397 17.94 -4.17 3.75
C GLY A 397 16.68 -4.83 3.23
N VAL A 398 16.65 -6.17 3.13
CA VAL A 398 15.50 -6.93 2.60
C VAL A 398 15.11 -8.00 3.61
N GLY A 399 14.63 -7.55 4.76
CA GLY A 399 13.77 -8.36 5.62
C GLY A 399 14.37 -9.68 6.12
N ALA A 400 15.58 -9.63 6.68
CA ALA A 400 16.05 -10.58 7.69
C ALA A 400 15.25 -10.46 9.03
N HIS A 401 13.93 -10.26 8.95
CA HIS A 401 13.05 -10.28 10.12
C HIS A 401 12.31 -11.62 10.30
N GLY A 402 12.78 -12.68 9.64
CA GLY A 402 12.18 -14.02 9.73
C GLY A 402 13.13 -15.16 10.12
N PHE A 403 14.41 -14.90 10.42
CA PHE A 403 15.39 -15.99 10.61
C PHE A 403 16.26 -15.93 11.88
N GLU A 404 16.06 -14.96 12.77
CA GLU A 404 16.72 -14.98 14.08
C GLU A 404 15.70 -14.78 15.21
N GLY A 405 15.43 -15.87 15.93
CA GLY A 405 14.55 -15.91 17.10
C GLY A 405 13.74 -17.20 17.15
N ARG A 406 14.34 -18.28 17.68
CA ARG A 406 13.57 -19.35 18.31
C ARG A 406 12.99 -18.85 19.62
#